data_AF-A0A4Q5PEW7-F1
#
_entry.id   AF-A0A4Q5PEW7-F1
#
_cell.length_a   1.000
_cell.length_b   1.000
_cell.length_c   1.000
_cell.angle_alpha   90.00
_cell.angle_beta   90.00
_cell.angle_gamma   90.00
#
_symmetry.space_group_name_H-M   'P 1'
#
loop_
_entity.id
_entity.type
_entity.pdbx_description
1 polymer ?
#
loop_
_entity_poly.entity_id
_entity_poly.type
_entity_poly.pdbx_seq_one_letter_code
_entity_poly.pdbx_strand_id
1 'polypeptide(L)'
;MSSSLRKDYLTKPIFGWAKGVLPTMSATEREALEAGDVWWDADLFTGNPDWDKLLKVAPATLTAEEQAFMTGPVDRLCEMLDDWKINWELRDLPPDVWDFIKREKFFGMIIPKAYGGLGFSPYAHSEVVRKISSRSVVAAVTVMVPNSLGPGELLMKFGTDEQRQRWLPRLADGSDIPCFGLTSPEAGSDAASMIDSGVICKGTFEGEEVLGLRLNWHKRYITLGPVATLIGLAFKAYDPDHLIGDQDELGITVALIPHDLAGVEIGRRHLPSMQVFQNGPNWG
;
A
#
# COMPACT_ATOMS: atom_id res chain seq x y z
N MET A 1 -11.45 -47.25 -5.77
CA MET A 1 -11.27 -46.53 -7.04
C MET A 1 -12.58 -46.59 -7.82
N SER A 2 -13.48 -45.64 -7.61
CA SER A 2 -14.61 -45.43 -8.53
C SER A 2 -14.26 -44.22 -9.36
N SER A 3 -13.80 -44.45 -10.59
CA SER A 3 -13.73 -43.38 -11.57
C SER A 3 -15.18 -43.07 -11.95
N SER A 4 -15.61 -41.84 -11.68
CA SER A 4 -16.95 -41.40 -12.01
C SER A 4 -17.01 -41.22 -13.53
N LEU A 5 -17.90 -41.96 -14.21
CA LEU A 5 -18.19 -41.80 -15.64
C LEU A 5 -18.34 -40.32 -16.04
N ARG A 6 -18.95 -39.50 -15.15
CA ARG A 6 -19.08 -38.06 -15.33
C ARG A 6 -17.73 -37.34 -15.35
N LYS A 7 -16.79 -37.69 -14.47
CA LYS A 7 -15.47 -37.05 -14.39
C LYS A 7 -14.65 -37.33 -15.65
N ASP A 8 -14.61 -38.59 -16.08
CA ASP A 8 -13.71 -39.01 -17.16
C ASP A 8 -14.24 -38.73 -18.56
N TYR A 9 -15.56 -38.86 -18.78
CA TYR A 9 -16.15 -38.75 -20.12
C TYR A 9 -16.91 -37.45 -20.38
N LEU A 10 -17.20 -36.65 -19.35
CA LEU A 10 -17.89 -35.35 -19.50
C LEU A 10 -17.01 -34.19 -19.02
N THR A 11 -16.59 -34.21 -17.76
CA THR A 11 -15.91 -33.07 -17.15
C THR A 11 -14.50 -32.84 -17.72
N LYS A 12 -13.66 -33.89 -17.83
CA LYS A 12 -12.29 -33.77 -18.36
C LYS A 12 -12.24 -33.24 -19.81
N PRO A 13 -13.03 -33.76 -20.76
CA PRO A 13 -13.03 -33.23 -22.13
C PRO A 13 -13.48 -31.77 -22.22
N ILE A 14 -14.55 -31.39 -21.50
CA ILE A 14 -15.07 -30.01 -21.47
C ILE A 14 -14.01 -29.06 -20.88
N PHE A 15 -13.36 -29.45 -19.79
CA PHE A 15 -12.30 -28.65 -19.18
C PHE A 15 -11.09 -28.48 -20.11
N GLY A 16 -10.69 -29.56 -20.81
CA GLY A 16 -9.61 -29.51 -21.80
C GLY A 16 -9.91 -28.55 -22.95
N TRP A 17 -11.14 -28.56 -23.47
CA TRP A 17 -11.58 -27.59 -24.47
C TRP A 17 -11.60 -26.16 -23.92
N ALA A 18 -12.23 -25.94 -22.76
CA ALA A 18 -12.33 -24.62 -22.15
C ALA A 18 -10.96 -23.99 -21.87
N LYS A 19 -9.98 -24.79 -21.42
CA LYS A 19 -8.60 -24.35 -21.20
C LYS A 19 -7.94 -23.81 -22.48
N GLY A 20 -8.32 -24.33 -23.65
CA GLY A 20 -7.80 -23.86 -24.95
C GLY A 20 -8.48 -22.60 -25.49
N VAL A 21 -9.62 -22.19 -24.93
CA VAL A 21 -10.41 -21.02 -25.37
C VAL A 21 -10.20 -19.81 -24.46
N LEU A 22 -9.58 -19.99 -23.29
CA LEU A 22 -9.26 -18.89 -22.40
C LEU A 22 -8.25 -17.93 -23.08
N PRO A 23 -8.54 -16.62 -23.10
CA PRO A 23 -7.66 -15.64 -23.73
C PRO A 23 -6.27 -15.65 -23.08
N THR A 24 -5.25 -15.43 -23.89
CA THR A 24 -3.87 -15.27 -23.43
C THR A 24 -3.77 -13.97 -22.63
N MET A 25 -3.49 -14.06 -21.33
CA MET A 25 -3.16 -12.92 -20.48
C MET A 25 -1.90 -12.21 -20.99
N SER A 26 -1.92 -10.88 -20.93
CA SER A 26 -0.73 -10.05 -21.08
C SER A 26 0.32 -10.38 -20.00
N ALA A 27 1.59 -10.02 -20.25
CA ALA A 27 2.67 -10.26 -19.28
C ALA A 27 2.38 -9.57 -17.94
N THR A 28 1.88 -8.34 -17.97
CA THR A 28 1.54 -7.57 -16.76
C THR A 28 0.35 -8.17 -16.00
N GLU A 29 -0.69 -8.66 -16.69
CA GLU A 29 -1.78 -9.38 -16.01
C GLU A 29 -1.30 -10.68 -15.39
N ARG A 30 -0.34 -11.36 -16.04
CA ARG A 30 0.29 -12.56 -15.49
C ARG A 30 1.08 -12.28 -14.24
N GLU A 31 1.93 -11.27 -14.27
CA GLU A 31 2.67 -10.83 -13.10
C GLU A 31 1.72 -10.41 -11.97
N ALA A 32 0.61 -9.73 -12.27
CA ALA A 32 -0.38 -9.36 -11.26
C ALA A 32 -1.08 -10.58 -10.63
N LEU A 33 -1.41 -11.62 -11.41
CA LEU A 33 -1.99 -12.86 -10.88
C LEU A 33 -0.96 -13.72 -10.13
N GLU A 34 0.29 -13.74 -10.59
CA GLU A 34 1.38 -14.50 -9.98
C GLU A 34 1.98 -13.80 -8.75
N ALA A 35 1.79 -12.49 -8.60
CA ALA A 35 2.21 -11.73 -7.42
C ALA A 35 1.40 -12.06 -6.16
N GLY A 36 0.25 -12.71 -6.30
CA GLY A 36 -0.58 -13.16 -5.18
C GLY A 36 -0.20 -14.56 -4.71
N ASP A 37 -0.07 -14.74 -3.40
CA ASP A 37 -0.02 -16.06 -2.79
C ASP A 37 -1.44 -16.59 -2.55
N VAL A 38 -1.63 -17.90 -2.71
CA VAL A 38 -2.85 -18.59 -2.29
C VAL A 38 -2.68 -19.18 -0.90
N TRP A 39 -3.73 -19.16 -0.07
CA TRP A 39 -3.68 -19.70 1.28
C TRP A 39 -4.72 -20.82 1.48
N TRP A 40 -5.60 -20.70 2.46
CA TRP A 40 -6.68 -21.66 2.75
C TRP A 40 -7.77 -21.69 1.68
N ASP A 41 -7.93 -20.59 0.94
CA ASP A 41 -8.89 -20.44 -0.13
C ASP A 41 -8.57 -21.39 -1.29
N ALA A 42 -7.29 -21.57 -1.65
CA ALA A 42 -6.91 -22.58 -2.65
C ALA A 42 -7.38 -23.98 -2.27
N ASP A 43 -7.19 -24.38 -1.01
CA ASP A 43 -7.66 -25.68 -0.51
C ASP A 43 -9.18 -25.81 -0.65
N LEU A 44 -9.94 -24.75 -0.37
CA LEU A 44 -11.39 -24.74 -0.58
C LEU A 44 -11.77 -24.88 -2.07
N PHE A 45 -11.10 -24.13 -2.94
CA PHE A 45 -11.38 -24.14 -4.39
C PHE A 45 -11.01 -25.47 -5.06
N THR A 46 -10.22 -26.34 -4.41
CA THR A 46 -10.04 -27.73 -4.88
C THR A 46 -11.31 -28.58 -4.80
N GLY A 47 -12.30 -28.17 -3.99
CA GLY A 47 -13.50 -28.95 -3.69
C GLY A 47 -13.26 -30.12 -2.72
N ASN A 48 -12.04 -30.27 -2.19
CA ASN A 48 -11.68 -31.25 -1.17
C ASN A 48 -10.61 -30.70 -0.21
N PRO A 49 -10.96 -29.70 0.63
CA PRO A 49 -10.01 -29.08 1.54
C PRO A 49 -9.51 -30.07 2.61
N ASP A 50 -8.24 -29.91 3.01
CA ASP A 50 -7.67 -30.60 4.15
C ASP A 50 -8.11 -29.92 5.46
N TRP A 51 -9.20 -30.41 6.05
CA TRP A 51 -9.75 -29.85 7.27
C TRP A 51 -8.82 -29.98 8.48
N ASP A 52 -8.01 -31.03 8.56
CA ASP A 52 -7.06 -31.21 9.67
C ASP A 52 -5.97 -30.14 9.61
N LYS A 53 -5.48 -29.80 8.41
CA LYS A 53 -4.56 -28.67 8.22
C LYS A 53 -5.21 -27.35 8.64
N LEU A 54 -6.43 -27.07 8.19
CA LEU A 54 -7.12 -25.81 8.49
C LEU A 54 -7.43 -25.64 9.99
N LEU A 55 -7.87 -26.71 10.66
CA LEU A 55 -8.20 -26.69 12.09
C LEU A 55 -6.95 -26.63 13.00
N LYS A 56 -5.77 -26.98 12.48
CA LYS A 56 -4.49 -26.88 13.21
C LYS A 56 -3.86 -25.48 13.15
N VAL A 57 -4.41 -24.55 12.37
CA VAL A 57 -3.90 -23.18 12.32
C VAL A 57 -4.04 -22.56 13.71
N ALA A 58 -2.90 -22.23 14.32
CA ALA A 58 -2.88 -21.64 15.66
C ALA A 58 -3.57 -20.25 15.64
N PRO A 59 -4.30 -19.88 16.69
CA PRO A 59 -4.83 -18.53 16.81
C PRO A 59 -3.68 -17.54 16.87
N ALA A 60 -3.79 -16.45 16.12
CA ALA A 60 -2.85 -15.35 16.23
C ALA A 60 -2.99 -14.73 17.65
N THR A 61 -1.85 -14.40 18.25
CA THR A 61 -1.79 -13.81 19.59
C THR A 61 -0.83 -12.64 19.59
N LEU A 62 -1.05 -11.70 20.50
CA LEU A 62 -0.15 -10.57 20.71
C LEU A 62 1.01 -11.01 21.59
N THR A 63 2.23 -10.58 21.24
CA THR A 63 3.38 -10.64 22.14
C THR A 63 3.16 -9.73 23.35
N ALA A 64 3.96 -9.91 24.40
CA ALA A 64 3.87 -9.05 25.59
C ALA A 64 4.10 -7.56 25.28
N GLU A 65 4.97 -7.25 24.32
CA GLU A 65 5.25 -5.88 23.88
C GLU A 65 4.08 -5.29 23.09
N GLU A 66 3.52 -6.04 22.14
CA GLU A 66 2.33 -5.60 21.39
C GLU A 66 1.12 -5.44 22.30
N GLN A 67 0.95 -6.33 23.29
CA GLN A 67 -0.10 -6.22 24.30
C GLN A 67 0.09 -4.97 25.16
N ALA A 68 1.33 -4.66 25.57
CA ALA A 68 1.64 -3.44 26.32
C ALA A 68 1.35 -2.18 25.49
N PHE A 69 1.65 -2.21 24.18
CA PHE A 69 1.29 -1.13 23.27
C PHE A 69 -0.23 -0.95 23.17
N MET A 70 -0.96 -2.05 23.05
CA MET A 70 -2.43 -2.07 23.01
C MET A 70 -3.10 -1.52 24.25
N THR A 71 -2.54 -1.76 25.45
CA THR A 71 -3.09 -1.29 26.73
C THR A 71 -2.52 0.05 27.20
N GLY A 72 -1.47 0.56 26.54
CA GLY A 72 -0.85 1.84 26.85
C GLY A 72 -1.14 2.85 25.74
N PRO A 73 -0.21 3.05 24.80
CA PRO A 73 -0.36 3.99 23.69
C PRO A 73 -1.71 3.96 22.97
N VAL A 74 -2.25 2.77 22.64
CA VAL A 74 -3.51 2.66 21.90
C VAL A 74 -4.71 3.07 22.74
N ASP A 75 -4.76 2.68 24.01
CA ASP A 75 -5.81 3.15 24.94
C ASP A 75 -5.74 4.66 25.11
N ARG A 76 -4.52 5.18 25.29
CA ARG A 76 -4.32 6.62 25.43
C ARG A 76 -4.74 7.39 24.18
N LEU A 77 -4.41 6.90 22.98
CA LEU A 77 -4.89 7.49 21.73
C LEU A 77 -6.43 7.47 21.70
N CYS A 78 -7.05 6.35 22.02
CA CYS A 78 -8.52 6.24 22.07
C CYS A 78 -9.17 7.25 23.03
N GLU A 79 -8.55 7.55 24.17
CA GLU A 79 -9.01 8.57 25.12
C GLU A 79 -8.89 10.00 24.56
N MET A 80 -7.90 10.27 23.71
CA MET A 80 -7.68 11.58 23.10
C MET A 80 -8.64 11.87 21.94
N LEU A 81 -9.29 10.84 21.39
CA LEU A 81 -10.16 10.97 20.22
C LEU A 81 -11.57 11.42 20.59
N ASP A 82 -11.93 12.62 20.14
CA ASP A 82 -13.30 13.10 20.08
C ASP A 82 -13.78 13.09 18.62
N ASP A 83 -14.54 12.06 18.25
CA ASP A 83 -14.96 11.85 16.86
C ASP A 83 -15.88 12.96 16.35
N TRP A 84 -16.70 13.57 17.21
CA TRP A 84 -17.55 14.69 16.81
C TRP A 84 -16.70 15.90 16.45
N LYS A 85 -15.76 16.27 17.33
CA LYS A 85 -14.86 17.40 17.10
C LYS A 85 -14.01 17.19 15.85
N ILE A 86 -13.48 15.99 15.65
CA ILE A 86 -12.72 15.62 14.44
C ILE A 86 -13.57 15.83 13.18
N ASN A 87 -14.77 15.24 13.15
CA ASN A 87 -15.61 15.21 11.94
C ASN A 87 -16.31 16.53 11.62
N TRP A 88 -16.73 17.29 12.62
CA TRP A 88 -17.66 18.41 12.42
C TRP A 88 -17.07 19.78 12.72
N GLU A 89 -16.10 19.87 13.64
CA GLU A 89 -15.50 21.16 14.03
C GLU A 89 -14.16 21.38 13.34
N LEU A 90 -13.21 20.47 13.53
CA LEU A 90 -11.84 20.61 13.05
C LEU A 90 -11.66 20.15 11.60
N ARG A 91 -12.50 19.20 11.15
CA ARG A 91 -12.34 18.48 9.87
C ARG A 91 -10.98 17.80 9.73
N ASP A 92 -10.31 17.49 10.84
CA ASP A 92 -8.99 16.84 10.88
C ASP A 92 -8.75 16.31 12.31
N LEU A 93 -7.70 15.51 12.49
CA LEU A 93 -7.22 15.21 13.84
C LEU A 93 -6.64 16.48 14.49
N PRO A 94 -6.88 16.69 15.79
CA PRO A 94 -6.21 17.74 16.55
C PRO A 94 -4.68 17.65 16.44
N PRO A 95 -3.94 18.78 16.46
CA PRO A 95 -2.46 18.77 16.40
C PRO A 95 -1.80 17.91 17.46
N ASP A 96 -2.31 17.91 18.70
CA ASP A 96 -1.80 17.08 19.79
C ASP A 96 -2.03 15.58 19.57
N VAL A 97 -3.09 15.20 18.84
CA VAL A 97 -3.33 13.83 18.40
C VAL A 97 -2.34 13.43 17.30
N TRP A 98 -2.09 14.31 16.33
CA TRP A 98 -1.04 14.09 15.31
C TRP A 98 0.34 13.90 15.95
N ASP A 99 0.71 14.77 16.89
CA ASP A 99 1.99 14.70 17.60
C ASP A 99 2.10 13.42 18.43
N PHE A 100 1.01 13.01 19.08
CA PHE A 100 0.95 11.75 19.83
C PHE A 100 1.17 10.54 18.91
N ILE A 101 0.46 10.48 17.78
CA ILE A 101 0.58 9.40 16.78
C ILE A 101 2.03 9.26 16.31
N LYS A 102 2.69 10.37 15.98
CA LYS A 102 4.09 10.37 15.54
C LYS A 102 5.05 9.94 16.65
N ARG A 103 4.93 10.55 17.84
CA ARG A 103 5.84 10.29 18.97
C ARG A 103 5.78 8.84 19.44
N GLU A 104 4.58 8.26 19.51
CA GLU A 104 4.38 6.85 19.91
C GLU A 104 4.56 5.87 18.74
N LYS A 105 5.02 6.35 17.57
CA LYS A 105 5.40 5.54 16.39
C LYS A 105 4.26 4.74 15.78
N PHE A 106 3.04 5.26 15.83
CA PHE A 106 1.90 4.63 15.16
C PHE A 106 2.10 4.54 13.64
N PHE A 107 2.93 5.38 13.00
CA PHE A 107 3.27 5.26 11.58
C PHE A 107 4.35 4.23 11.25
N GLY A 108 5.05 3.71 12.27
CA GLY A 108 6.16 2.79 12.12
C GLY A 108 5.93 1.43 12.78
N MET A 109 4.68 0.98 12.92
CA MET A 109 4.37 -0.27 13.59
C MET A 109 5.04 -1.46 12.90
N ILE A 110 4.96 -1.53 11.56
CA ILE A 110 5.55 -2.65 10.80
C ILE A 110 7.04 -2.48 10.51
N ILE A 111 7.60 -1.28 10.69
CA ILE A 111 8.99 -0.98 10.36
C ILE A 111 9.90 -1.66 11.41
N PRO A 112 10.97 -2.38 11.00
CA PRO A 112 11.88 -3.03 11.93
C PRO A 112 12.50 -2.06 12.92
N LYS A 113 12.74 -2.55 14.14
CA LYS A 113 13.40 -1.77 15.21
C LYS A 113 14.78 -1.24 14.81
N ALA A 114 15.49 -1.94 13.91
CA ALA A 114 16.77 -1.50 13.37
C ALA A 114 16.69 -0.14 12.63
N TYR A 115 15.52 0.19 12.09
CA TYR A 115 15.21 1.49 11.47
C TYR A 115 14.36 2.37 12.38
N GLY A 116 14.28 2.08 13.68
CA GLY A 116 13.55 2.89 14.65
C GLY A 116 12.04 2.66 14.74
N GLY A 117 11.47 1.70 13.98
CA GLY A 117 10.07 1.30 14.12
C GLY A 117 9.80 0.36 15.29
N LEU A 118 8.60 -0.22 15.34
CA LEU A 118 8.17 -1.14 16.40
C LEU A 118 8.36 -2.62 16.04
N GLY A 119 8.36 -2.97 14.75
CA GLY A 119 8.52 -4.34 14.26
C GLY A 119 7.36 -5.27 14.65
N PHE A 120 6.15 -4.73 14.74
CA PHE A 120 4.95 -5.46 15.11
C PHE A 120 4.45 -6.37 13.98
N SER A 121 3.77 -7.44 14.40
CA SER A 121 3.15 -8.40 13.50
C SER A 121 1.97 -7.79 12.74
N PRO A 122 1.59 -8.36 11.58
CA PRO A 122 0.35 -7.99 10.90
C PRO A 122 -0.90 -8.14 11.79
N TYR A 123 -0.88 -9.11 12.72
CA TYR A 123 -1.95 -9.30 13.68
C TYR A 123 -2.06 -8.13 14.67
N ALA A 124 -0.95 -7.70 15.25
CA ALA A 124 -0.94 -6.52 16.12
C ALA A 124 -1.35 -5.24 15.39
N HIS A 125 -0.87 -5.03 14.16
CA HIS A 125 -1.34 -3.92 13.33
C HIS A 125 -2.87 -3.94 13.15
N SER A 126 -3.43 -5.10 12.78
CA SER A 126 -4.89 -5.28 12.64
C SER A 126 -5.63 -4.95 13.93
N GLU A 127 -5.17 -5.45 15.08
CA GLU A 127 -5.81 -5.23 16.38
C GLU A 127 -5.74 -3.75 16.84
N VAL A 128 -4.63 -3.06 16.56
CA VAL A 128 -4.49 -1.61 16.81
C VAL A 128 -5.53 -0.84 16.00
N VAL A 129 -5.59 -1.08 14.69
CA VAL A 129 -6.54 -0.39 13.78
C VAL A 129 -7.99 -0.72 14.16
N ARG A 130 -8.28 -1.97 14.50
CA ARG A 130 -9.61 -2.41 14.97
C ARG A 130 -10.03 -1.67 16.23
N LYS A 131 -9.14 -1.48 17.19
CA LYS A 131 -9.44 -0.75 18.42
C LYS A 131 -9.65 0.74 18.17
N ILE A 132 -8.77 1.40 17.41
CA ILE A 132 -8.89 2.82 17.08
C ILE A 132 -10.17 3.10 16.29
N SER A 133 -10.55 2.22 15.34
CA SER A 133 -11.74 2.40 14.51
C SER A 133 -13.05 2.35 15.30
N SER A 134 -13.05 1.71 16.49
CA SER A 134 -14.20 1.78 17.41
C SER A 134 -14.43 3.17 18.01
N ARG A 135 -13.44 4.07 17.91
CA ARG A 135 -13.49 5.46 18.40
C ARG A 135 -13.54 6.48 17.28
N SER A 136 -12.67 6.36 16.28
CA SER A 136 -12.66 7.24 15.12
C SER A 136 -12.09 6.55 13.89
N VAL A 137 -12.89 6.51 12.82
CA VAL A 137 -12.46 6.01 11.51
C VAL A 137 -11.37 6.89 10.92
N VAL A 138 -11.41 8.20 11.17
CA VAL A 138 -10.42 9.17 10.69
C VAL A 138 -9.04 8.84 11.23
N ALA A 139 -8.93 8.65 12.55
CA ALA A 139 -7.68 8.27 13.19
C ALA A 139 -7.20 6.88 12.76
N ALA A 140 -8.12 5.93 12.63
CA ALA A 140 -7.80 4.57 12.20
C ALA A 140 -7.19 4.56 10.78
N VAL A 141 -7.77 5.28 9.83
CA VAL A 141 -7.26 5.37 8.45
C VAL A 141 -5.90 6.09 8.42
N THR A 142 -5.74 7.17 9.18
CA THR A 142 -4.48 7.91 9.28
C THR A 142 -3.34 7.02 9.78
N VAL A 143 -3.59 6.16 10.78
CA VAL A 143 -2.59 5.21 11.32
C VAL A 143 -2.38 4.00 10.41
N MET A 144 -3.45 3.48 9.79
CA MET A 144 -3.43 2.25 9.00
C MET A 144 -2.58 2.38 7.74
N VAL A 145 -2.76 3.44 6.96
CA VAL A 145 -2.19 3.53 5.59
C VAL A 145 -0.65 3.50 5.58
N PRO A 146 0.07 4.24 6.45
CA PRO A 146 1.53 4.13 6.53
C PRO A 146 2.06 2.70 6.82
N ASN A 147 1.23 1.84 7.42
CA ASN A 147 1.56 0.49 7.86
C ASN A 147 0.98 -0.63 6.96
N SER A 148 0.41 -0.31 5.79
CA SER A 148 -0.14 -1.32 4.87
C SER A 148 0.07 -1.01 3.39
N LEU A 149 -0.17 0.24 3.00
CA LEU A 149 -0.13 0.66 1.60
C LEU A 149 0.96 1.70 1.34
N GLY A 150 1.57 2.22 2.40
CA GLY A 150 2.62 3.20 2.30
C GLY A 150 3.91 2.62 1.70
N PRO A 151 4.79 3.48 1.14
CA PRO A 151 6.14 3.12 0.70
C PRO A 151 6.97 2.36 1.72
N GLY A 152 6.65 2.37 3.03
CA GLY A 152 7.36 1.59 4.05
C GLY A 152 7.44 0.10 3.74
N GLU A 153 6.32 -0.54 3.38
CA GLU A 153 6.31 -1.99 3.07
C GLU A 153 7.13 -2.31 1.80
N LEU A 154 6.95 -1.50 0.75
CA LEU A 154 7.70 -1.65 -0.50
C LEU A 154 9.20 -1.40 -0.31
N LEU A 155 9.58 -0.40 0.50
CA LEU A 155 10.97 -0.12 0.85
C LEU A 155 11.61 -1.28 1.61
N MET A 156 10.90 -1.89 2.55
CA MET A 156 11.42 -3.05 3.29
C MET A 156 11.68 -4.23 2.36
N LYS A 157 10.76 -4.50 1.43
CA LYS A 157 10.83 -5.67 0.53
C LYS A 157 11.76 -5.47 -0.67
N PHE A 158 11.76 -4.28 -1.27
CA PHE A 158 12.38 -4.02 -2.57
C PHE A 158 13.38 -2.86 -2.57
N GLY A 159 13.43 -2.04 -1.51
CA GLY A 159 14.35 -0.90 -1.45
C GLY A 159 15.82 -1.32 -1.36
N THR A 160 16.70 -0.49 -1.92
CA THR A 160 18.15 -0.65 -1.71
C THR A 160 18.52 -0.36 -0.25
N ASP A 161 19.73 -0.74 0.17
CA ASP A 161 20.20 -0.42 1.52
C ASP A 161 20.22 1.09 1.77
N GLU A 162 20.65 1.88 0.80
CA GLU A 162 20.68 3.34 0.88
C GLU A 162 19.27 3.92 1.03
N GLN A 163 18.30 3.42 0.25
CA GLN A 163 16.91 3.86 0.34
C GLN A 163 16.29 3.48 1.70
N ARG A 164 16.54 2.26 2.18
CA ARG A 164 16.05 1.80 3.48
C ARG A 164 16.60 2.65 4.62
N GLN A 165 17.92 2.88 4.64
CA GLN A 165 18.57 3.70 5.67
C GLN A 165 18.12 5.16 5.64
N ARG A 166 17.85 5.70 4.45
CA ARG A 166 17.35 7.08 4.31
C ARG A 166 15.92 7.23 4.78
N TRP A 167 15.01 6.38 4.31
CA TRP A 167 13.57 6.63 4.40
C TRP A 167 12.88 5.93 5.56
N LEU A 168 13.25 4.69 5.91
CA LEU A 168 12.53 3.93 6.95
C LEU A 168 12.56 4.62 8.33
N PRO A 169 13.67 5.22 8.79
CA PRO A 169 13.67 5.96 10.07
C PRO A 169 12.71 7.15 10.08
N ARG A 170 12.66 7.90 8.97
CA ARG A 170 11.81 9.09 8.82
C ARG A 170 10.32 8.75 8.71
N LEU A 171 10.01 7.59 8.13
CA LEU A 171 8.66 7.04 8.12
C LEU A 171 8.26 6.54 9.51
N ALA A 172 9.19 5.94 10.25
CA ALA A 172 8.91 5.38 11.58
C ALA A 172 8.61 6.45 12.64
N ASP A 173 9.32 7.59 12.60
CA ASP A 173 9.10 8.72 13.53
C ASP A 173 8.07 9.75 13.02
N GLY A 174 7.57 9.59 11.79
CA GLY A 174 6.59 10.49 11.19
C GLY A 174 7.14 11.86 10.78
N SER A 175 8.46 12.00 10.68
CA SER A 175 9.11 13.14 10.01
C SER A 175 8.69 13.20 8.55
N ASP A 176 8.57 12.03 7.92
CA ASP A 176 7.90 11.90 6.63
C ASP A 176 6.52 11.26 6.77
N ILE A 177 5.52 11.88 6.12
CA ILE A 177 4.18 11.33 6.03
C ILE A 177 4.02 10.70 4.64
N PRO A 178 3.90 9.37 4.55
CA PRO A 178 3.78 8.71 3.27
C PRO A 178 2.35 8.76 2.71
N CYS A 179 2.24 8.76 1.38
CA CYS A 179 1.03 8.35 0.68
C CYS A 179 1.37 7.43 -0.51
N PHE A 180 0.35 6.80 -1.10
CA PHE A 180 0.52 5.92 -2.25
C PHE A 180 -0.39 6.33 -3.42
N GLY A 181 0.20 6.89 -4.45
CA GLY A 181 -0.43 7.33 -5.69
C GLY A 181 -0.59 6.19 -6.69
N LEU A 182 -1.70 5.45 -6.60
CA LEU A 182 -2.09 4.44 -7.58
C LEU A 182 -3.29 4.90 -8.41
N THR A 183 -4.40 5.19 -7.75
CA THR A 183 -5.67 5.58 -8.39
C THR A 183 -5.56 6.92 -9.10
N SER A 184 -6.04 6.98 -10.33
CA SER A 184 -6.19 8.19 -11.15
C SER A 184 -7.68 8.45 -11.47
N PRO A 185 -8.04 9.61 -12.05
CA PRO A 185 -9.39 9.81 -12.57
C PRO A 185 -9.81 8.77 -13.62
N GLU A 186 -8.86 8.21 -14.36
CA GLU A 186 -9.07 7.26 -15.47
C GLU A 186 -8.92 5.80 -15.03
N ALA A 187 -8.17 5.51 -13.96
CA ALA A 187 -7.84 4.14 -13.53
C ALA A 187 -8.04 3.94 -12.02
N GLY A 188 -8.79 2.89 -11.67
CA GLY A 188 -9.09 2.49 -10.30
C GLY A 188 -8.97 0.98 -10.11
N SER A 189 -10.07 0.24 -10.26
CA SER A 189 -10.07 -1.23 -10.19
C SER A 189 -9.19 -1.86 -11.28
N ASP A 190 -9.17 -1.28 -12.47
CA ASP A 190 -8.23 -1.63 -13.53
C ASP A 190 -6.98 -0.73 -13.43
N ALA A 191 -6.07 -1.09 -12.53
CA ALA A 191 -4.82 -0.36 -12.33
C ALA A 191 -3.88 -0.45 -13.56
N ALA A 192 -3.99 -1.52 -14.36
CA ALA A 192 -3.17 -1.70 -15.55
C ALA A 192 -3.47 -0.65 -16.64
N SER A 193 -4.69 -0.11 -16.63
CA SER A 193 -5.11 0.97 -17.53
C SER A 193 -4.64 2.38 -17.11
N MET A 194 -3.77 2.53 -16.11
CA MET A 194 -3.21 3.84 -15.76
C MET A 194 -2.51 4.49 -16.96
N ILE A 195 -2.60 5.83 -17.03
CA ILE A 195 -2.00 6.64 -18.11
C ILE A 195 -0.83 7.49 -17.62
N ASP A 196 -0.55 7.45 -16.31
CA ASP A 196 0.60 8.10 -15.71
C ASP A 196 1.89 7.49 -16.28
N SER A 197 2.82 8.34 -16.69
CA SER A 197 4.00 7.94 -17.46
C SER A 197 5.29 8.40 -16.82
N GLY A 198 6.33 7.59 -16.92
CA GLY A 198 7.70 7.95 -16.60
C GLY A 198 8.63 7.57 -17.74
N VAL A 199 9.33 8.55 -18.31
CA VAL A 199 10.27 8.31 -19.42
C VAL A 199 11.69 8.38 -18.87
N ILE A 200 12.46 7.32 -19.06
CA ILE A 200 13.89 7.28 -18.75
C ILE A 200 14.58 8.33 -19.61
N CYS A 201 15.33 9.23 -18.97
CA CYS A 201 16.02 10.30 -19.67
C CYS A 201 17.26 10.76 -18.89
N LYS A 202 18.20 11.38 -19.61
CA LYS A 202 19.23 12.20 -18.98
C LYS A 202 18.70 13.60 -18.68
N GLY A 203 19.04 14.12 -17.51
CA GLY A 203 18.67 15.47 -17.10
C GLY A 203 19.64 16.03 -16.07
N THR A 204 19.55 17.33 -15.79
CA THR A 204 20.34 17.96 -14.72
C THR A 204 19.57 17.93 -13.42
N PHE A 205 20.14 17.33 -12.38
CA PHE A 205 19.60 17.32 -11.02
C PHE A 205 20.70 17.75 -10.04
N GLU A 206 20.41 18.72 -9.18
CA GLU A 206 21.38 19.30 -8.23
C GLU A 206 22.71 19.77 -8.88
N GLY A 207 22.64 20.19 -10.14
CA GLY A 207 23.80 20.69 -10.90
C GLY A 207 24.59 19.63 -11.67
N GLU A 208 24.23 18.34 -11.53
CA GLU A 208 24.92 17.22 -12.19
C GLU A 208 24.03 16.59 -13.28
N GLU A 209 24.63 16.11 -14.37
CA GLU A 209 23.92 15.28 -15.34
C GLU A 209 23.69 13.89 -14.74
N VAL A 210 22.42 13.51 -14.60
CA VAL A 210 22.00 12.22 -14.05
C VAL A 210 21.11 11.48 -15.04
N LEU A 211 21.13 10.15 -14.95
CA LEU A 211 20.09 9.31 -15.51
C LEU A 211 18.91 9.26 -14.54
N GLY A 212 17.72 9.60 -15.01
CA GLY A 212 16.52 9.67 -14.17
C GLY A 212 15.24 9.41 -14.95
N LEU A 213 14.12 9.76 -14.33
CA LEU A 213 12.78 9.62 -14.90
C LEU A 213 12.12 10.99 -15.00
N ARG A 214 11.64 11.35 -16.19
CA ARG A 214 10.70 12.45 -16.36
C ARG A 214 9.29 11.90 -16.21
N LEU A 215 8.62 12.32 -15.14
CA LEU A 215 7.29 11.84 -14.77
C LEU A 215 6.21 12.80 -15.28
N ASN A 216 5.02 12.26 -15.54
CA ASN A 216 3.79 13.01 -15.79
C ASN A 216 2.62 12.19 -15.26
N TRP A 217 1.91 12.68 -14.24
CA TRP A 217 0.86 11.92 -13.56
C TRP A 217 -0.27 12.81 -13.03
N HIS A 218 -1.42 12.19 -12.77
CA HIS A 218 -2.54 12.82 -12.08
C HIS A 218 -3.30 11.79 -11.25
N LYS A 219 -3.04 11.78 -9.94
CA LYS A 219 -3.65 10.84 -9.00
C LYS A 219 -4.84 11.44 -8.28
N ARG A 220 -5.80 10.60 -7.91
CA ARG A 220 -7.06 10.97 -7.26
C ARG A 220 -7.35 10.05 -6.08
N TYR A 221 -7.93 10.63 -5.02
CA TYR A 221 -8.30 9.91 -3.81
C TYR A 221 -7.11 9.23 -3.12
N ILE A 222 -6.01 9.96 -3.02
CA ILE A 222 -4.81 9.51 -2.35
C ILE A 222 -4.92 9.85 -0.86
N THR A 223 -5.11 8.82 -0.04
CA THR A 223 -5.12 8.93 1.41
C THR A 223 -3.78 9.46 1.91
N LEU A 224 -3.82 10.38 2.88
CA LEU A 224 -2.72 11.23 3.36
C LEU A 224 -2.12 12.19 2.32
N GLY A 225 -2.51 12.12 1.04
CA GLY A 225 -1.98 12.97 -0.03
C GLY A 225 -1.89 14.47 0.30
N PRO A 226 -2.94 15.12 0.87
CA PRO A 226 -2.90 16.54 1.21
C PRO A 226 -1.85 16.95 2.25
N VAL A 227 -1.32 16.00 3.02
CA VAL A 227 -0.36 16.23 4.10
C VAL A 227 0.91 15.38 3.92
N ALA A 228 1.05 14.70 2.77
CA ALA A 228 2.15 13.80 2.51
C ALA A 228 3.43 14.58 2.22
N THR A 229 4.55 14.06 2.71
CA THR A 229 5.88 14.56 2.36
C THR A 229 6.63 13.62 1.41
N LEU A 230 6.18 12.37 1.32
CA LEU A 230 6.75 11.35 0.45
C LEU A 230 5.63 10.62 -0.29
N ILE A 231 5.69 10.62 -1.61
CA ILE A 231 4.70 9.99 -2.48
C ILE A 231 5.31 8.71 -3.07
N GLY A 232 4.78 7.55 -2.70
CA GLY A 232 4.98 6.33 -3.49
C GLY A 232 4.10 6.39 -4.72
N LEU A 233 4.68 6.54 -5.91
CA LEU A 233 3.94 6.77 -7.15
C LEU A 233 4.08 5.57 -8.08
N ALA A 234 2.94 5.00 -8.52
CA ALA A 234 2.89 4.00 -9.57
C ALA A 234 2.61 4.66 -10.94
N PHE A 235 3.39 4.31 -11.95
CA PHE A 235 3.31 4.83 -13.32
C PHE A 235 3.80 3.78 -14.33
N LYS A 236 3.48 3.96 -15.62
CA LYS A 236 4.05 3.18 -16.72
C LYS A 236 5.41 3.75 -17.12
N ALA A 237 6.45 2.94 -17.04
CA ALA A 237 7.81 3.32 -17.37
C ALA A 237 8.15 3.01 -18.84
N TYR A 238 8.86 3.94 -19.47
CA TYR A 238 9.26 3.87 -20.87
C TYR A 238 10.74 4.24 -21.03
N ASP A 239 11.47 3.55 -21.93
CA ASP A 239 12.86 3.84 -22.29
C ASP A 239 13.04 3.91 -23.82
N PRO A 240 12.46 4.93 -24.50
CA PRO A 240 12.48 5.03 -25.96
C PRO A 240 13.88 5.27 -26.55
N ASP A 241 14.82 5.72 -25.72
CA ASP A 241 16.21 5.98 -26.11
C ASP A 241 17.15 4.82 -25.73
N HIS A 242 16.62 3.72 -25.19
CA HIS A 242 17.37 2.52 -24.78
C HIS A 242 18.56 2.81 -23.86
N LEU A 243 18.35 3.67 -22.86
CA LEU A 243 19.39 4.10 -21.93
C LEU A 243 19.71 3.05 -20.86
N ILE A 244 18.75 2.15 -20.55
CA ILE A 244 18.93 1.10 -19.53
C ILE A 244 18.65 -0.32 -20.05
N GLY A 245 18.13 -0.47 -21.27
CA GLY A 245 17.93 -1.78 -21.88
C GLY A 245 17.33 -1.71 -23.29
N ASP A 246 16.94 -2.87 -23.82
CA ASP A 246 16.50 -3.03 -25.22
C ASP A 246 14.97 -2.90 -25.41
N GLN A 247 14.22 -2.48 -24.39
CA GLN A 247 12.76 -2.42 -24.41
C GLN A 247 12.24 -0.99 -24.26
N ASP A 248 11.32 -0.59 -25.14
CA ASP A 248 10.67 0.73 -25.08
C ASP A 248 9.70 0.84 -23.89
N GLU A 249 8.92 -0.22 -23.63
CA GLU A 249 7.93 -0.26 -22.55
C GLU A 249 8.41 -1.22 -21.44
N LEU A 250 8.59 -0.69 -20.23
CA LEU A 250 9.12 -1.44 -19.09
C LEU A 250 8.02 -1.93 -18.14
N GLY A 251 6.77 -1.52 -18.39
CA GLY A 251 5.62 -1.86 -17.56
C GLY A 251 5.42 -0.92 -16.38
N ILE A 252 4.63 -1.35 -15.40
CA ILE A 252 4.30 -0.54 -14.22
C ILE A 252 5.50 -0.53 -13.27
N THR A 253 5.95 0.67 -12.92
CA THR A 253 7.05 0.93 -11.99
C THR A 253 6.57 1.78 -10.83
N VAL A 254 7.26 1.69 -9.70
CA VAL A 254 7.02 2.53 -8.53
C VAL A 254 8.25 3.37 -8.22
N ALA A 255 8.06 4.65 -7.95
CA ALA A 255 9.11 5.55 -7.47
C ALA A 255 8.69 6.26 -6.18
N LEU A 256 9.69 6.74 -5.42
CA LEU A 256 9.50 7.58 -4.25
C LEU A 256 9.78 9.03 -4.62
N ILE A 257 8.76 9.87 -4.53
CA ILE A 257 8.80 11.26 -4.97
C ILE A 257 8.63 12.17 -3.75
N PRO A 258 9.66 12.93 -3.35
CA PRO A 258 9.50 14.02 -2.38
C PRO A 258 8.48 15.03 -2.88
N HIS A 259 7.60 15.49 -1.97
CA HIS A 259 6.50 16.38 -2.35
C HIS A 259 6.92 17.79 -2.77
N ASP A 260 8.16 18.18 -2.46
CA ASP A 260 8.73 19.51 -2.62
C ASP A 260 9.57 19.66 -3.90
N LEU A 261 9.64 18.61 -4.72
CA LEU A 261 10.28 18.68 -6.03
C LEU A 261 9.53 19.63 -6.98
N ALA A 262 10.29 20.33 -7.82
CA ALA A 262 9.71 21.21 -8.83
C ALA A 262 8.78 20.44 -9.77
N GLY A 263 7.57 20.97 -9.99
CA GLY A 263 6.53 20.35 -10.81
C GLY A 263 5.52 19.52 -10.02
N VAL A 264 5.84 19.12 -8.79
CA VAL A 264 4.91 18.37 -7.93
C VAL A 264 3.90 19.32 -7.28
N GLU A 265 2.63 18.96 -7.39
CA GLU A 265 1.52 19.73 -6.84
C GLU A 265 0.60 18.84 -6.01
N ILE A 266 0.25 19.34 -4.82
CA ILE A 266 -0.74 18.72 -3.93
C ILE A 266 -2.06 19.47 -4.11
N GLY A 267 -3.08 18.73 -4.53
CA GLY A 267 -4.38 19.30 -4.81
C GLY A 267 -5.25 19.53 -3.59
N ARG A 268 -6.46 20.03 -3.84
CA ARG A 268 -7.46 20.26 -2.79
C ARG A 268 -7.92 18.94 -2.20
N ARG A 269 -7.95 18.89 -0.87
CA ARG A 269 -8.49 17.76 -0.12
C ARG A 269 -9.92 17.41 -0.56
N HIS A 270 -10.16 16.13 -0.78
CA HIS A 270 -11.45 15.52 -1.05
C HIS A 270 -12.17 15.11 0.24
N LEU A 271 -13.50 15.17 0.22
CA LEU A 271 -14.37 14.71 1.32
C LEU A 271 -15.38 13.67 0.79
N PRO A 272 -14.93 12.50 0.29
CA PRO A 272 -15.83 11.48 -0.21
C PRO A 272 -16.72 10.98 0.94
N SER A 273 -18.03 10.94 0.69
CA SER A 273 -19.02 10.49 1.69
C SER A 273 -18.90 11.23 3.04
N MET A 274 -18.50 12.50 3.02
CA MET A 274 -18.30 13.33 4.21
C MET A 274 -17.27 12.78 5.22
N GLN A 275 -16.40 11.86 4.80
CA GLN A 275 -15.31 11.36 5.63
C GLN A 275 -14.15 12.35 5.64
N VAL A 276 -13.61 12.62 6.84
CA VAL A 276 -12.59 13.65 7.07
C VAL A 276 -11.20 13.07 7.39
N PHE A 277 -10.85 11.88 6.92
CA PHE A 277 -9.42 11.56 6.84
C PHE A 277 -8.77 12.39 5.73
N GLN A 278 -7.45 12.58 5.82
CA GLN A 278 -6.70 13.29 4.78
C GLN A 278 -6.76 12.46 3.51
N ASN A 279 -7.33 13.02 2.45
CA ASN A 279 -7.53 12.34 1.18
C ASN A 279 -7.57 13.39 0.08
N GLY A 280 -6.80 13.23 -0.99
CA GLY A 280 -6.75 14.27 -2.02
C GLY A 280 -5.99 13.85 -3.26
N PRO A 281 -6.00 14.68 -4.31
CA PRO A 281 -5.24 14.44 -5.50
C PRO A 281 -3.80 14.96 -5.36
N ASN A 282 -2.92 14.45 -6.21
CA ASN A 282 -1.61 15.04 -6.50
C ASN A 282 -1.31 14.87 -7.99
N TRP A 283 -0.52 15.76 -8.57
CA TRP A 283 -0.08 15.69 -9.96
C TRP A 283 1.31 16.27 -10.11
N GLY A 284 1.95 15.99 -11.24
CA GLY A 284 3.28 16.48 -11.60
C GLY A 284 3.77 15.89 -12.89
#